data_AF-A0A2M8E163-F1
#
_entry.id   AF-A0A2M8E163-F1
#
_cell.length_a   1.000
_cell.length_b   1.000
_cell.length_c   1.000
_cell.angle_alpha   90.00
_cell.angle_beta   90.00
_cell.angle_gamma   90.00
#
_symmetry.space_group_name_H-M   'P 1'
#
loop_
_entity.id
_entity.type
_entity.pdbx_description
1 polymer ?
#
loop_
_entity_poly.entity_id
_entity_poly.type
_entity_poly.pdbx_seq_one_letter_code
_entity_poly.pdbx_strand_id
1 'polypeptide(L)'
;LVAYHLRMANQKKEAVQRFKELQFKVIAAGDSYNDTAMLGEAHAGILFHPPQNVIDEFPQFPVTMNYTELRQQIDKADEAIAA
;
A
#
# COMPACT_ATOMS: atom_id res chain seq x y z
N LEU A 1 6.55 8.79 24.57
CA LEU A 1 7.86 8.61 23.89
C LEU A 1 8.60 9.94 23.94
N VAL A 2 9.72 10.01 24.65
CA VAL A 2 10.63 11.17 24.63
C VAL A 2 11.75 10.85 23.61
N ALA A 3 11.97 11.74 22.65
CA ALA A 3 12.93 11.62 21.52
C ALA A 3 12.53 10.73 20.32
N TYR A 4 11.26 10.73 19.90
CA TYR A 4 10.89 10.21 18.58
C TYR A 4 11.39 11.15 17.47
N HIS A 5 12.19 10.63 16.54
CA HIS A 5 12.68 11.37 15.38
C HIS A 5 12.36 10.60 14.09
N LEU A 6 11.55 11.19 13.23
CA LEU A 6 11.26 10.64 11.91
C LEU A 6 12.48 10.79 11.01
N ARG A 7 12.87 9.72 10.32
CA ARG A 7 13.93 9.78 9.29
C ARG A 7 13.62 10.83 8.21
N MET A 8 12.37 10.85 7.76
CA MET A 8 11.85 11.77 6.76
C MET A 8 10.33 11.81 6.81
N ALA A 9 9.73 12.92 6.38
CA ALA A 9 8.28 13.02 6.17
C ALA A 9 7.83 12.05 5.06
N ASN A 10 6.65 11.45 5.22
CA ASN A 10 6.01 10.56 4.23
C ASN A 10 6.91 9.46 3.66
N GLN A 11 7.81 8.91 4.47
CA GLN A 11 8.88 8.02 4.00
C GLN A 11 8.42 6.82 3.15
N LYS A 12 7.24 6.25 3.44
CA LYS A 12 6.71 5.09 2.71
C LYS A 12 6.23 5.50 1.31
N LYS A 13 5.51 6.63 1.21
CA LYS A 13 5.12 7.24 -0.06
C LYS A 13 6.34 7.57 -0.91
N GLU A 14 7.33 8.25 -0.32
CA GLU A 14 8.55 8.66 -1.01
C GLU A 14 9.32 7.45 -1.57
N ALA A 15 9.39 6.34 -0.84
CA ALA A 15 10.01 5.12 -1.35
C ALA A 15 9.31 4.60 -2.60
N VAL A 16 7.97 4.49 -2.58
CA VAL A 16 7.17 4.07 -3.75
C VAL A 16 7.39 5.01 -4.92
N GLN A 17 7.34 6.32 -4.69
CA GLN A 17 7.55 7.32 -5.74
C GLN A 17 8.92 7.16 -6.42
N ARG A 18 10.00 6.97 -5.64
CA ARG A 18 11.34 6.76 -6.21
C ARG A 18 11.44 5.47 -7.04
N PHE A 19 10.77 4.40 -6.63
CA PHE A 19 10.71 3.19 -7.47
C PHE A 19 9.98 3.44 -8.79
N LYS A 20 8.89 4.22 -8.78
CA LYS A 20 8.17 4.62 -10.01
C LYS A 20 9.04 5.47 -10.93
N GLU A 21 9.81 6.41 -10.38
CA GLU A 21 10.77 7.23 -11.14
C GLU A 21 11.81 6.36 -11.87
N LEU A 22 12.24 5.26 -11.23
CA LEU A 22 13.11 4.23 -11.83
C LEU A 22 12.38 3.26 -12.78
N GLN A 23 11.14 3.56 -13.18
CA GLN A 23 10.33 2.77 -14.11
C GLN A 23 9.93 1.38 -13.59
N PHE A 24 9.93 1.16 -12.26
CA PHE A 24 9.33 -0.04 -11.69
C PHE A 24 7.81 0.09 -11.60
N LYS A 25 7.13 -1.03 -11.85
CA LYS A 25 5.75 -1.24 -11.44
C LYS A 25 5.72 -1.59 -9.95
N VAL A 26 4.83 -0.96 -9.19
CA VAL A 26 4.83 -1.05 -7.72
C VAL A 26 3.44 -1.40 -7.25
N ILE A 27 3.33 -2.56 -6.60
CA ILE A 27 2.16 -3.00 -5.85
C ILE A 27 2.52 -2.87 -4.37
N ALA A 28 1.69 -2.20 -3.59
CA ALA A 28 1.91 -1.96 -2.17
C ALA A 28 0.81 -2.60 -1.33
N ALA A 29 1.18 -3.17 -0.19
CA ALA A 29 0.25 -3.70 0.81
C ALA A 29 0.52 -3.06 2.17
N GLY A 30 -0.53 -2.76 2.93
CA GLY A 30 -0.45 -2.16 4.26
C GLY A 30 -1.74 -2.40 5.05
N ASP A 31 -1.70 -2.15 6.35
CA ASP A 31 -2.78 -2.51 7.28
C ASP A 31 -3.38 -1.30 8.00
N SER A 32 -2.74 -0.12 7.91
CA SER A 32 -3.05 1.00 8.79
C SER A 32 -3.16 2.36 8.07
N TYR A 33 -3.66 3.36 8.79
CA TYR A 33 -3.68 4.77 8.33
C TYR A 33 -2.33 5.26 7.83
N ASN A 34 -1.24 4.84 8.47
CA ASN A 34 0.12 5.27 8.13
C ASN A 34 0.61 4.70 6.79
N ASP A 35 -0.13 3.78 6.18
CA ASP A 35 0.17 3.17 4.89
C ASP A 35 -0.62 3.80 3.74
N THR A 36 -1.72 4.49 4.03
CA THR A 36 -2.68 4.95 3.00
C THR A 36 -2.04 5.85 1.94
N ALA A 37 -1.11 6.72 2.34
CA ALA A 37 -0.35 7.55 1.41
C ALA A 37 0.59 6.75 0.50
N MET A 38 1.15 5.63 1.00
CA MET A 38 1.96 4.69 0.20
C MET A 38 1.08 3.88 -0.74
N LEU A 39 -0.07 3.40 -0.26
CA LEU A 39 -1.04 2.64 -1.05
C LEU A 39 -1.59 3.46 -2.21
N GLY A 40 -1.89 4.73 -1.97
CA GLY A 40 -2.37 5.66 -3.01
C GLY A 40 -1.31 6.10 -4.02
N GLU A 41 -0.02 6.04 -3.65
CA GLU A 41 1.08 6.36 -4.57
C GLU A 41 1.46 5.18 -5.47
N ALA A 42 1.23 3.95 -5.02
CA ALA A 42 1.52 2.74 -5.78
C ALA A 42 0.66 2.64 -7.05
N HIS A 43 1.08 1.80 -8.00
CA HIS A 43 0.23 1.48 -9.15
C HIS A 43 -1.00 0.66 -8.74
N ALA A 44 -0.85 -0.16 -7.69
CA ALA A 44 -1.95 -0.80 -7.00
C ALA A 44 -1.68 -0.85 -5.49
N GLY A 45 -2.65 -0.41 -4.68
CA GLY A 45 -2.62 -0.50 -3.23
C GLY A 45 -3.60 -1.57 -2.73
N ILE A 46 -3.19 -2.35 -1.73
CA ILE A 46 -3.98 -3.42 -1.12
C ILE A 46 -3.99 -3.21 0.40
N LEU A 47 -5.17 -3.31 1.02
CA LEU A 47 -5.25 -3.42 2.47
C LEU A 47 -5.12 -4.88 2.90
N PHE A 48 -4.18 -5.16 3.80
CA PHE A 48 -3.93 -6.50 4.33
C PHE A 48 -4.16 -6.51 5.84
N HIS A 49 -5.17 -7.25 6.29
CA HIS A 49 -5.57 -7.35 7.69
C HIS A 49 -5.83 -5.98 8.38
N PRO A 50 -6.53 -5.02 7.74
CA PRO A 50 -6.75 -3.71 8.33
C PRO A 50 -7.82 -3.73 9.44
N PRO A 51 -7.84 -2.75 10.35
CA PRO A 51 -8.97 -2.51 11.23
C PRO A 51 -10.16 -1.93 10.43
N GLN A 52 -11.38 -2.19 10.91
CA GLN A 52 -12.62 -1.85 10.19
C GLN A 52 -12.72 -0.36 9.81
N ASN A 53 -12.29 0.54 10.69
CA ASN A 53 -12.32 1.98 10.42
C ASN A 53 -11.45 2.38 9.23
N VAL A 54 -10.32 1.71 8.97
CA VAL A 54 -9.49 1.96 7.78
C VAL A 54 -10.21 1.46 6.52
N ILE A 55 -10.91 0.33 6.61
CA ILE A 55 -11.70 -0.19 5.47
C ILE A 55 -12.79 0.82 5.08
N ASP A 56 -13.51 1.33 6.08
CA ASP A 56 -14.64 2.24 5.87
C ASP A 56 -14.18 3.58 5.26
N GLU A 57 -13.01 4.09 5.67
CA GLU A 57 -12.46 5.36 5.18
C GLU A 57 -11.73 5.24 3.83
N PHE A 58 -11.22 4.05 3.47
CA PHE A 58 -10.47 3.82 2.24
C PHE A 58 -11.04 2.67 1.38
N PRO A 59 -12.32 2.75 0.96
CA PRO A 59 -12.99 1.68 0.23
C PRO A 59 -12.42 1.40 -1.16
N GLN A 60 -11.57 2.30 -1.68
CA GLN A 60 -10.89 2.11 -2.97
C GLN A 60 -9.82 1.02 -2.94
N PHE A 61 -9.32 0.63 -1.76
CA PHE A 61 -8.32 -0.42 -1.64
C PHE A 61 -8.99 -1.79 -1.42
N PRO A 62 -8.70 -2.81 -2.25
CA PRO A 62 -9.14 -4.17 -1.98
C PRO A 62 -8.60 -4.66 -0.63
N VAL A 63 -9.46 -5.32 0.15
CA VAL A 63 -9.13 -5.86 1.46
C VAL A 63 -8.86 -7.36 1.35
N THR A 64 -7.79 -7.80 2.00
CA THR A 64 -7.40 -9.21 2.13
C THR A 64 -7.12 -9.51 3.60
N MET A 65 -7.57 -10.66 4.10
CA MET A 65 -7.51 -11.02 5.52
C MET A 65 -6.51 -12.15 5.81
N ASN A 66 -6.00 -12.80 4.77
CA ASN A 66 -4.97 -13.84 4.86
C ASN A 66 -4.00 -13.79 3.66
N TYR A 67 -2.87 -14.49 3.80
CA TYR A 67 -1.81 -14.46 2.79
C TYR A 67 -2.21 -15.07 1.44
N THR A 68 -3.15 -16.02 1.43
CA THR A 68 -3.65 -16.61 0.18
C THR A 68 -4.43 -15.57 -0.62
N GLU A 69 -5.31 -14.83 0.03
CA GLU A 69 -6.05 -13.71 -0.57
C GLU A 69 -5.10 -12.60 -1.01
N LEU A 70 -4.12 -12.24 -0.18
CA LEU A 70 -3.11 -11.23 -0.54
C LEU A 70 -2.35 -11.65 -1.80
N ARG A 71 -1.92 -12.90 -1.90
CA ARG A 71 -1.22 -13.42 -3.08
C ARG A 71 -2.10 -13.31 -4.33
N GLN A 72 -3.34 -13.78 -4.27
CA GLN A 72 -4.27 -13.69 -5.38
C GLN A 72 -4.53 -12.24 -5.81
N GLN A 73 -4.58 -11.32 -4.84
CA GLN A 73 -4.79 -9.91 -5.14
C GLN A 73 -3.56 -9.24 -5.76
N ILE A 74 -2.35 -9.67 -5.39
CA ILE A 74 -1.11 -9.26 -6.07
C ILE A 74 -1.12 -9.74 -7.52
N ASP A 75 -1.46 -11.01 -7.78
CA ASP A 75 -1.52 -11.55 -9.15
C ASP A 75 -2.52 -10.76 -10.02
N LYS A 76 -3.73 -10.48 -9.49
CA LYS A 76 -4.73 -9.63 -10.16
C LYS A 76 -4.25 -8.20 -10.42
N ALA A 77 -3.56 -7.62 -9.44
CA ALA A 77 -3.02 -6.27 -9.57
C ALA A 77 -1.94 -6.21 -10.65
N ASP A 78 -1.07 -7.23 -10.73
CA ASP A 78 -0.04 -7.36 -11.76
C ASP A 78 -0.66 -7.42 -13.16
N GLU A 79 -1.68 -8.25 -13.36
CA GLU A 79 -2.43 -8.32 -14.62
C GLU A 79 -3.03 -6.95 -15.02
N ALA A 80 -3.61 -6.23 -14.06
CA ALA A 80 -4.24 -4.93 -14.29
C ALA A 80 -3.25 -3.81 -14.66
N ILE A 81 -2.03 -3.84 -14.11
CA ILE A 81 -0.98 -2.85 -14.41
C ILE A 81 -0.05 -3.28 -15.55
N ALA A 82 -0.13 -4.53 -15.99
CA ALA A 82 0.58 -5.06 -17.15
C ALA A 82 -0.04 -4.61 -18.49
N ALA A 83 -1.36 -4.40 -18.50
CA ALA A 83 -2.13 -3.85 -19.62
C ALA A 83 -1.83 -2.36 -19.87
#